data_AF-A0A534PJR1-F1
#
_entry.id   AF-A0A534PJR1-F1
#
_cell.length_a   1.000
_cell.length_b   1.000
_cell.length_c   1.000
_cell.angle_alpha   90.00
_cell.angle_beta   90.00
_cell.angle_gamma   90.00
#
_symmetry.space_group_name_H-M   'P 1'
#
loop_
_entity.id
_entity.type
_entity.pdbx_description
1 polymer ?
#
loop_
_entity_poly.entity_id
_entity_poly.type
_entity_poly.pdbx_seq_one_letter_code
_entity_poly.pdbx_strand_id
1 'polypeptide(L)'
;MAQLAPERSDAASLRGALEVCDDLRALEDPRAEAWARELASGQARDGGFAPGLPSDVRWFETGMIAGQLAKTRCARPASLLAAADFLARDFSPERVQGGSSSWGAIAAHAHCFANVDHDASDAILQWCGRELSRGFLTRAFDAVRTARVLVWCDAHGLPGAQLAREDLLIGLLTEQESDGGFAAWGDRDAVASTLDGLVALRRLGG
;
A
#
# COMPACT_ATOMS: atom_id res chain seq x y z
N MET A 1 17.84 35.82 -12.09
CA MET A 1 17.34 34.86 -11.08
C MET A 1 16.27 34.02 -11.74
N ALA A 2 16.67 32.94 -12.43
CA ALA A 2 15.71 31.98 -12.96
C ALA A 2 15.20 31.16 -11.77
N GLN A 3 13.93 31.36 -11.39
CA GLN A 3 13.22 30.40 -10.56
C GLN A 3 13.15 29.10 -11.35
N LEU A 4 14.00 28.14 -10.98
CA LEU A 4 13.77 26.74 -11.24
C LEU A 4 12.49 26.39 -10.50
N ALA A 5 11.34 26.59 -11.15
CA ALA A 5 10.14 25.87 -10.76
C ALA A 5 10.54 24.39 -10.76
N PRO A 6 10.34 23.64 -9.67
CA PRO A 6 10.65 22.22 -9.68
C PRO A 6 9.92 21.60 -10.87
N GLU A 7 10.61 20.75 -11.64
CA GLU A 7 9.94 19.85 -12.57
C GLU A 7 8.77 19.22 -11.82
N ARG A 8 7.58 19.19 -12.44
CA ARG A 8 6.40 18.54 -11.86
C ARG A 8 6.85 17.21 -11.29
N SER A 9 6.68 17.02 -9.99
CA SER A 9 7.05 15.76 -9.35
C SER A 9 6.21 14.65 -9.98
N ASP A 10 6.86 13.57 -10.42
CA ASP A 10 6.13 12.45 -11.00
C ASP A 10 5.21 11.79 -9.93
N ALA A 11 4.22 11.04 -10.40
CA ALA A 11 3.21 10.44 -9.52
C ALA A 11 3.81 9.47 -8.48
N ALA A 12 4.89 8.77 -8.82
CA ALA A 12 5.54 7.82 -7.91
C ALA A 12 6.27 8.57 -6.79
N SER A 13 6.94 9.68 -7.10
CA SER A 13 7.59 10.57 -6.14
C SER A 13 6.57 11.19 -5.17
N LEU A 14 5.44 11.68 -5.69
CA LEU A 14 4.36 12.24 -4.85
C LEU A 14 3.74 11.16 -3.95
N ARG A 15 3.49 9.97 -4.49
CA ARG A 15 2.99 8.83 -3.70
C ARG A 15 3.98 8.45 -2.59
N GLY A 16 5.27 8.34 -2.90
CA GLY A 16 6.31 8.00 -1.93
C GLY A 16 6.41 9.05 -0.81
N ALA A 17 6.30 10.33 -1.15
CA ALA A 17 6.28 11.40 -0.15
C ALA A 17 5.06 11.29 0.79
N LEU A 18 3.87 11.00 0.23
CA LEU A 18 2.67 10.77 1.03
C LEU A 18 2.78 9.53 1.91
N GLU A 19 3.37 8.45 1.41
CA GLU A 19 3.62 7.23 2.18
C GLU A 19 4.50 7.53 3.40
N VAL A 20 5.59 8.29 3.23
CA VAL A 20 6.44 8.72 4.34
C VAL A 20 5.67 9.59 5.33
N CYS A 21 4.84 10.52 4.84
CA CYS A 21 3.98 11.33 5.71
C CYS A 21 2.99 10.46 6.51
N ASP A 22 2.42 9.42 5.90
CA ASP A 22 1.53 8.48 6.57
C ASP A 22 2.25 7.67 7.64
N ASP A 23 3.45 7.16 7.35
CA ASP A 23 4.30 6.46 8.31
C ASP A 23 4.63 7.31 9.54
N LEU A 24 4.81 8.61 9.34
CA LEU A 24 5.05 9.60 10.38
C LEU A 24 3.78 10.16 11.06
N ARG A 25 2.57 9.74 10.62
CA ARG A 25 1.27 10.32 11.01
C ARG A 25 1.21 11.85 10.82
N ALA A 26 1.74 12.31 9.69
CA ALA A 26 1.88 13.71 9.30
C ALA A 26 1.13 14.07 8.01
N LEU A 27 0.08 13.30 7.63
CA LEU A 27 -0.73 13.58 6.44
C LEU A 27 -1.51 14.91 6.52
N GLU A 28 -1.64 15.50 7.71
CA GLU A 28 -2.24 16.81 7.92
C GLU A 28 -1.27 17.97 7.63
N ASP A 29 0.00 17.70 7.29
CA ASP A 29 0.95 18.73 6.85
C ASP A 29 0.44 19.39 5.56
N PRO A 30 0.44 20.72 5.45
CA PRO A 30 -0.04 21.42 4.25
C PRO A 30 0.65 20.99 2.95
N ARG A 31 1.90 20.52 3.02
CA ARG A 31 2.63 19.96 1.86
C ARG A 31 2.07 18.61 1.46
N ALA A 32 1.76 17.74 2.42
CA ALA A 32 1.12 16.45 2.14
C ALA A 32 -0.24 16.66 1.46
N GLU A 33 -1.04 17.62 1.94
CA GLU A 33 -2.29 17.96 1.25
C GLU A 33 -2.07 18.51 -0.16
N ALA A 34 -1.02 19.31 -0.38
CA ALA A 34 -0.70 19.84 -1.71
C ALA A 34 -0.31 18.70 -2.68
N TRP A 35 0.55 17.78 -2.24
CA TRP A 35 0.95 16.60 -3.02
C TRP A 35 -0.22 15.67 -3.32
N ALA A 36 -1.11 15.45 -2.34
CA ALA A 36 -2.30 14.65 -2.54
C ALA A 36 -3.28 15.29 -3.53
N ARG A 37 -3.46 16.62 -3.49
CA ARG A 37 -4.26 17.34 -4.51
C ARG A 37 -3.66 17.22 -5.91
N GLU A 38 -2.34 17.36 -6.02
CA GLU A 38 -1.62 17.19 -7.29
C GLU A 38 -1.78 15.76 -7.83
N LEU A 39 -1.55 14.76 -6.98
CA LEU A 39 -1.70 13.35 -7.33
C LEU A 39 -3.14 13.01 -7.75
N ALA A 40 -4.14 13.49 -7.00
CA ALA A 40 -5.55 13.31 -7.33
C ALA A 40 -5.94 13.93 -8.68
N SER A 41 -5.28 15.02 -9.09
CA SER A 41 -5.53 15.66 -10.40
C SER A 41 -5.07 14.81 -11.59
N GLY A 42 -4.23 13.79 -11.35
CA GLY A 42 -3.74 12.85 -12.36
C GLY A 42 -4.66 11.68 -12.67
N GLN A 43 -5.85 11.60 -12.08
CA GLN A 43 -6.80 10.51 -12.34
C GLN A 43 -7.28 10.53 -13.79
N ALA A 44 -7.22 9.38 -14.46
CA ALA A 44 -7.77 9.21 -15.80
C ALA A 44 -9.30 9.05 -15.77
N ARG A 45 -9.94 9.19 -16.94
CA ARG A 45 -11.41 9.15 -17.07
C ARG A 45 -12.04 7.81 -16.69
N ASP A 46 -11.27 6.73 -16.75
CA ASP A 46 -11.68 5.39 -16.37
C ASP A 46 -11.54 5.12 -14.86
N GLY A 47 -11.10 6.13 -14.07
CA GLY A 47 -10.90 6.04 -12.63
C GLY A 47 -9.50 5.61 -12.21
N GLY A 48 -8.70 5.05 -13.12
CA GLY A 48 -7.34 4.62 -12.81
C GLY A 48 -6.34 5.78 -12.77
N PHE A 49 -5.21 5.56 -12.09
CA PHE A 49 -4.07 6.49 -12.11
C PHE A 49 -3.00 6.02 -13.09
N ALA A 50 -1.98 6.86 -13.32
CA ALA A 50 -0.79 6.55 -14.12
C ALA A 50 -1.07 5.86 -15.49
N PRO A 51 -1.92 6.44 -16.37
CA PRO A 51 -2.41 5.78 -17.59
C PRO A 51 -1.33 5.43 -18.63
N GLY A 52 -0.10 5.94 -18.49
CA GLY A 52 1.03 5.61 -19.37
C GLY A 52 1.80 4.35 -18.99
N LEU A 53 1.48 3.73 -17.84
CA LEU A 53 2.17 2.54 -17.35
C LEU A 53 1.58 1.24 -17.92
N PRO A 54 2.36 0.13 -17.97
CA PRO A 54 1.82 -1.19 -18.29
C PRO A 54 0.67 -1.57 -17.36
N SER A 55 -0.28 -2.39 -17.86
CA SER A 55 -1.55 -2.67 -17.17
C SER A 55 -1.40 -3.09 -15.71
N ASP A 56 -0.54 -4.07 -15.41
CA ASP A 56 -0.36 -4.56 -14.03
C ASP A 56 0.29 -3.52 -13.12
N VAL A 57 1.25 -2.74 -13.64
CA VAL A 57 1.91 -1.65 -12.91
C VAL A 57 0.93 -0.53 -12.64
N ARG A 58 0.14 -0.16 -13.65
CA ARG A 58 -0.92 0.85 -13.55
C ARG A 58 -1.96 0.46 -12.50
N TRP A 59 -2.34 -0.81 -12.49
CA TRP A 59 -3.30 -1.36 -11.54
C TRP A 59 -2.75 -1.27 -10.12
N PHE A 60 -1.49 -1.69 -9.90
CA PHE A 60 -0.82 -1.56 -8.61
C PHE A 60 -0.76 -0.10 -8.15
N GLU A 61 -0.27 0.79 -9.01
CA GLU A 61 -0.18 2.22 -8.70
C GLU A 61 -1.56 2.83 -8.41
N THR A 62 -2.61 2.41 -9.10
CA THR A 62 -3.98 2.86 -8.82
C THR A 62 -4.42 2.50 -7.40
N GLY A 63 -4.21 1.25 -6.96
CA GLY A 63 -4.56 0.84 -5.60
C GLY A 63 -3.74 1.54 -4.53
N MET A 64 -2.43 1.72 -4.78
CA MET A 64 -1.56 2.42 -3.84
C MET A 64 -1.91 3.91 -3.73
N ILE A 65 -2.17 4.58 -4.86
CA ILE A 65 -2.58 5.99 -4.87
C ILE A 65 -3.96 6.17 -4.23
N ALA A 66 -4.94 5.33 -4.57
CA ALA A 66 -6.29 5.44 -4.02
C ALA A 66 -6.31 5.24 -2.50
N GLY A 67 -5.61 4.22 -1.99
CA GLY A 67 -5.47 3.99 -0.55
C GLY A 67 -4.82 5.18 0.15
N GLN A 68 -3.75 5.72 -0.41
CA GLN A 68 -3.06 6.88 0.16
C GLN A 68 -3.96 8.12 0.18
N LEU A 69 -4.65 8.41 -0.93
CA LEU A 69 -5.55 9.55 -1.06
C LEU A 69 -6.74 9.45 -0.11
N ALA A 70 -7.27 8.25 0.12
CA ALA A 70 -8.39 8.01 1.05
C ALA A 70 -8.05 8.36 2.50
N LYS A 71 -6.77 8.31 2.88
CA LYS A 71 -6.26 8.71 4.20
C LYS A 71 -6.05 10.23 4.32
N THR A 72 -6.29 10.99 3.26
CA THR A 72 -6.17 12.46 3.23
C THR A 72 -7.54 13.14 3.23
N ARG A 73 -7.58 14.41 3.61
CA ARG A 73 -8.82 15.22 3.62
C ARG A 73 -9.18 15.83 2.27
N CYS A 74 -8.30 15.73 1.28
CA CYS A 74 -8.44 16.46 0.01
C CYS A 74 -9.00 15.62 -1.15
N ALA A 75 -9.07 14.30 -1.00
CA ALA A 75 -9.63 13.44 -2.02
C ALA A 75 -11.16 13.49 -2.03
N ARG A 76 -11.75 13.62 -3.23
CA ARG A 76 -13.21 13.64 -3.38
C ARG A 76 -13.74 12.20 -3.30
N PRO A 77 -14.84 11.92 -2.56
CA PRO A 77 -15.40 10.57 -2.47
C PRO A 77 -15.69 9.93 -3.84
N ALA A 78 -16.24 10.68 -4.79
CA ALA A 78 -16.49 10.18 -6.15
C ALA A 78 -15.22 9.77 -6.92
N SER A 79 -14.09 10.45 -6.66
CA SER A 79 -12.80 10.10 -7.27
C SER A 79 -12.23 8.83 -6.67
N LEU A 80 -12.33 8.65 -5.35
CA LEU A 80 -11.94 7.42 -4.66
C LEU A 80 -12.80 6.23 -5.11
N LEU A 81 -14.10 6.43 -5.21
CA LEU A 81 -15.03 5.40 -5.68
C LEU A 81 -14.71 4.99 -7.12
N ALA A 82 -14.42 5.92 -8.02
CA ALA A 82 -14.02 5.59 -9.40
C ALA A 82 -12.71 4.80 -9.47
N ALA A 83 -11.76 5.04 -8.56
CA ALA A 83 -10.53 4.25 -8.46
C ALA A 83 -10.82 2.84 -7.90
N ALA A 84 -11.70 2.72 -6.91
CA ALA A 84 -12.16 1.42 -6.41
C ALA A 84 -12.91 0.63 -7.49
N ASP A 85 -13.80 1.27 -8.26
CA ASP A 85 -14.49 0.67 -9.41
C ASP A 85 -13.52 0.15 -10.46
N PHE A 86 -12.45 0.91 -10.74
CA PHE A 86 -11.39 0.51 -11.65
C PHE A 86 -10.72 -0.79 -11.19
N LEU A 87 -10.39 -0.90 -9.90
CA LEU A 87 -9.73 -2.08 -9.33
C LEU A 87 -10.70 -3.27 -9.23
N ALA A 88 -11.94 -3.02 -8.80
CA ALA A 88 -12.96 -4.04 -8.59
C ALA A 88 -13.37 -4.74 -9.89
N ARG A 89 -13.39 -4.01 -11.02
CA ARG A 89 -13.77 -4.55 -12.34
C ARG A 89 -12.94 -5.77 -12.73
N ASP A 90 -11.65 -5.76 -12.42
CA ASP A 90 -10.69 -6.79 -12.83
C ASP A 90 -10.24 -7.68 -11.67
N PHE A 91 -10.90 -7.59 -10.52
CA PHE A 91 -10.63 -8.45 -9.39
C PHE A 91 -11.09 -9.88 -9.69
N SER A 92 -10.23 -10.84 -9.36
CA SER A 92 -10.59 -12.25 -9.24
C SER A 92 -9.75 -12.89 -8.14
N PRO A 93 -10.23 -13.95 -7.47
CA PRO A 93 -9.45 -14.68 -6.48
C PRO A 93 -8.09 -15.13 -7.01
N GLU A 94 -8.03 -15.57 -8.26
CA GLU A 94 -6.81 -16.06 -8.92
C GLU A 94 -5.74 -14.98 -9.01
N ARG A 95 -6.13 -13.70 -9.04
CA ARG A 95 -5.20 -12.56 -9.10
C ARG A 95 -4.42 -12.37 -7.79
N VAL A 96 -5.03 -12.68 -6.66
CA VAL A 96 -4.39 -12.57 -5.34
C VAL A 96 -3.82 -13.91 -4.86
N GLN A 97 -4.15 -15.01 -5.55
CA GLN A 97 -3.49 -16.29 -5.42
C GLN A 97 -2.20 -16.32 -6.25
N GLY A 98 -1.23 -17.18 -5.88
CA GLY A 98 0.01 -17.35 -6.66
C GLY A 98 1.32 -17.24 -5.88
N GLY A 99 1.28 -16.95 -4.57
CA GLY A 99 2.49 -16.90 -3.76
C GLY A 99 3.28 -15.62 -4.03
N SER A 100 4.60 -15.69 -4.23
CA SER A 100 5.48 -14.52 -4.21
C SER A 100 5.15 -13.43 -5.24
N SER A 101 4.52 -13.78 -6.37
CA SER A 101 4.08 -12.85 -7.41
C SER A 101 2.76 -12.13 -7.10
N SER A 102 1.93 -12.67 -6.21
CA SER A 102 0.59 -12.13 -5.93
C SER A 102 0.58 -11.02 -4.89
N TRP A 103 1.70 -10.77 -4.22
CA TRP A 103 1.78 -9.72 -3.20
C TRP A 103 1.39 -8.34 -3.72
N GLY A 104 1.82 -7.95 -4.93
CA GLY A 104 1.46 -6.63 -5.48
C GLY A 104 -0.05 -6.49 -5.63
N ALA A 105 -0.71 -7.57 -6.09
CA ALA A 105 -2.17 -7.64 -6.15
C ALA A 105 -2.82 -7.54 -4.77
N ILE A 106 -2.30 -8.24 -3.78
CA ILE A 106 -2.80 -8.18 -2.40
C ILE A 106 -2.64 -6.76 -1.84
N ALA A 107 -1.45 -6.17 -1.96
CA ALA A 107 -1.11 -4.87 -1.40
C ALA A 107 -2.01 -3.76 -1.96
N ALA A 108 -2.17 -3.68 -3.28
CA ALA A 108 -2.96 -2.61 -3.89
C ALA A 108 -4.47 -2.77 -3.65
N HIS A 109 -5.02 -4.00 -3.66
CA HIS A 109 -6.42 -4.21 -3.28
C HIS A 109 -6.63 -3.91 -1.80
N ALA A 110 -5.81 -4.47 -0.91
CA ALA A 110 -5.96 -4.27 0.53
C ALA A 110 -5.85 -2.79 0.89
N HIS A 111 -4.85 -2.09 0.38
CA HIS A 111 -4.66 -0.67 0.68
C HIS A 111 -5.85 0.18 0.19
N CYS A 112 -6.38 -0.07 -1.00
CA CYS A 112 -7.55 0.66 -1.50
C CYS A 112 -8.82 0.31 -0.69
N PHE A 113 -9.20 -0.96 -0.62
CA PHE A 113 -10.49 -1.38 -0.06
C PHE A 113 -10.55 -1.34 1.47
N ALA A 114 -9.41 -1.28 2.16
CA ALA A 114 -9.39 -0.99 3.61
C ALA A 114 -9.66 0.48 3.92
N ASN A 115 -9.41 1.40 2.97
CA ASN A 115 -9.50 2.84 3.20
C ASN A 115 -10.64 3.52 2.40
N VAL A 116 -11.18 2.87 1.37
CA VAL A 116 -12.28 3.37 0.54
C VAL A 116 -13.54 2.55 0.81
N ASP A 117 -14.64 3.23 1.15
CA ASP A 117 -15.95 2.60 1.30
C ASP A 117 -16.52 2.20 -0.06
N HIS A 118 -16.66 0.90 -0.28
CA HIS A 118 -17.11 0.30 -1.54
C HIS A 118 -17.76 -1.07 -1.27
N ASP A 119 -18.84 -1.40 -2.00
CA ASP A 119 -19.65 -2.61 -1.76
C ASP A 119 -18.85 -3.93 -1.86
N ALA A 120 -17.84 -3.96 -2.73
CA ALA A 120 -16.97 -5.14 -2.90
C ALA A 120 -15.88 -5.29 -1.80
N SER A 121 -15.72 -4.34 -0.88
CA SER A 121 -14.59 -4.29 0.04
C SER A 121 -14.50 -5.54 0.91
N ASP A 122 -15.60 -5.99 1.50
CA ASP A 122 -15.60 -7.16 2.38
C ASP A 122 -15.10 -8.42 1.65
N ALA A 123 -15.67 -8.73 0.48
CA ALA A 123 -15.29 -9.89 -0.29
C ALA A 123 -13.82 -9.84 -0.76
N ILE A 124 -13.35 -8.68 -1.23
CA ILE A 124 -11.97 -8.50 -1.69
C ILE A 124 -10.99 -8.61 -0.53
N LEU A 125 -11.28 -7.94 0.60
CA LEU A 125 -10.42 -7.96 1.78
C LEU A 125 -10.34 -9.36 2.40
N GLN A 126 -11.44 -10.13 2.40
CA GLN A 126 -11.42 -11.53 2.85
C GLN A 126 -10.44 -12.41 2.05
N TRP A 127 -10.39 -12.22 0.73
CA TRP A 127 -9.42 -12.91 -0.12
C TRP A 127 -7.99 -12.41 0.13
N CYS A 128 -7.81 -11.09 0.21
CA CYS A 128 -6.50 -10.50 0.48
C CYS A 128 -5.93 -10.95 1.81
N GLY A 129 -6.71 -10.95 2.89
CA GLY A 129 -6.26 -11.39 4.22
C GLY A 129 -5.93 -12.88 4.29
N ARG A 130 -6.73 -13.73 3.63
CA ARG A 130 -6.45 -15.17 3.49
C ARG A 130 -5.11 -15.40 2.78
N GLU A 131 -4.92 -14.77 1.63
CA GLU A 131 -3.73 -14.98 0.81
C GLU A 131 -2.48 -14.32 1.40
N LEU A 132 -2.63 -13.18 2.10
CA LEU A 132 -1.56 -12.57 2.88
C LEU A 132 -1.08 -13.52 3.99
N SER A 133 -2.02 -14.08 4.76
CA SER A 133 -1.71 -15.05 5.82
C SER A 133 -1.06 -16.31 5.25
N ARG A 134 -1.63 -16.86 4.18
CA ARG A 134 -1.08 -18.05 3.50
C ARG A 134 0.34 -17.78 3.03
N GLY A 135 0.57 -16.64 2.37
CA GLY A 135 1.88 -16.27 1.84
C GLY A 135 2.95 -16.13 2.92
N PHE A 136 2.62 -15.52 4.06
CA PHE A 136 3.53 -15.47 5.21
C PHE A 136 3.82 -16.86 5.78
N LEU A 137 2.77 -17.66 6.06
CA LEU A 137 2.91 -18.99 6.66
C LEU A 137 3.69 -19.96 5.76
N THR A 138 3.55 -19.84 4.44
CA THR A 138 4.32 -20.64 3.46
C THR A 138 5.66 -20.01 3.09
N ARG A 139 6.08 -18.93 3.74
CA ARG A 139 7.32 -18.16 3.46
C ARG A 139 7.43 -17.66 2.01
N ALA A 140 6.30 -17.47 1.35
CA ALA A 140 6.26 -16.80 0.05
C ALA A 140 6.43 -15.28 0.20
N PHE A 141 6.06 -14.75 1.37
CA PHE A 141 6.29 -13.37 1.81
C PHE A 141 7.08 -13.38 3.11
N ASP A 142 8.06 -12.49 3.22
CA ASP A 142 8.74 -12.18 4.48
C ASP A 142 7.83 -11.36 5.42
N ALA A 143 8.28 -11.19 6.66
CA ALA A 143 7.54 -10.50 7.70
C ALA A 143 7.40 -8.99 7.41
N VAL A 144 8.45 -8.34 6.88
CA VAL A 144 8.42 -6.90 6.55
C VAL A 144 7.37 -6.62 5.49
N ARG A 145 7.41 -7.38 4.40
CA ARG A 145 6.50 -7.30 3.26
C ARG A 145 5.06 -7.59 3.65
N THR A 146 4.85 -8.53 4.56
CA THR A 146 3.53 -8.84 5.13
C THR A 146 3.02 -7.71 6.02
N ALA A 147 3.87 -7.23 6.94
CA ALA A 147 3.52 -6.17 7.88
C ALA A 147 3.24 -4.83 7.19
N ARG A 148 3.95 -4.53 6.10
CA ARG A 148 3.72 -3.31 5.30
C ARG A 148 2.29 -3.20 4.80
N VAL A 149 1.69 -4.29 4.35
CA VAL A 149 0.28 -4.32 3.90
C VAL A 149 -0.65 -3.93 5.05
N LEU A 150 -0.41 -4.49 6.24
CA LEU A 150 -1.21 -4.19 7.44
C LEU A 150 -1.04 -2.73 7.89
N VAL A 151 0.18 -2.19 7.83
CA VAL A 151 0.48 -0.79 8.14
C VAL A 151 -0.27 0.16 7.20
N TRP A 152 -0.25 -0.10 5.88
CA TRP A 152 -1.00 0.71 4.92
C TRP A 152 -2.51 0.72 5.20
N CYS A 153 -3.03 -0.41 5.68
CA CYS A 153 -4.44 -0.56 6.06
C CYS A 153 -4.78 -0.01 7.46
N ASP A 154 -3.80 0.52 8.21
CA ASP A 154 -3.91 0.88 9.64
C ASP A 154 -4.60 -0.23 10.48
N ALA A 155 -4.27 -1.49 10.20
CA ALA A 155 -4.93 -2.66 10.77
C ALA A 155 -3.92 -3.63 11.40
N HIS A 156 -4.38 -4.40 12.39
CA HIS A 156 -3.60 -5.52 12.98
C HIS A 156 -3.84 -6.86 12.27
N GLY A 157 -4.82 -6.90 11.37
CA GLY A 157 -5.18 -8.05 10.57
C GLY A 157 -6.24 -7.65 9.56
N LEU A 158 -6.29 -8.36 8.44
CA LEU A 158 -7.33 -8.18 7.42
C LEU A 158 -8.46 -9.19 7.63
N PRO A 159 -9.69 -8.91 7.16
CA PRO A 159 -10.72 -9.92 7.03
C PRO A 159 -10.20 -11.20 6.37
N GLY A 160 -10.62 -12.36 6.86
CA GLY A 160 -10.19 -13.66 6.34
C GLY A 160 -8.75 -14.08 6.67
N ALA A 161 -7.96 -13.23 7.32
CA ALA A 161 -6.62 -13.58 7.78
C ALA A 161 -6.67 -14.57 8.96
N GLN A 162 -5.75 -15.53 8.95
CA GLN A 162 -5.49 -16.44 10.08
C GLN A 162 -4.15 -16.14 10.78
N LEU A 163 -3.40 -15.17 10.26
CA LEU A 163 -2.14 -14.73 10.83
C LEU A 163 -2.37 -14.01 12.17
N ALA A 164 -1.78 -14.54 13.24
CA ALA A 164 -1.71 -13.82 14.51
C ALA A 164 -0.68 -12.70 14.42
N ARG A 165 -1.00 -11.56 15.03
CA ARG A 165 -0.11 -10.39 15.10
C ARG A 165 1.22 -10.75 15.77
N GLU A 166 1.16 -11.56 16.82
CA GLU A 166 2.32 -11.98 17.60
C GLU A 166 3.30 -12.81 16.74
N ASP A 167 2.78 -13.69 15.88
CA ASP A 167 3.61 -14.48 14.95
C ASP A 167 4.34 -13.57 13.95
N LEU A 168 3.66 -12.52 13.47
CA LEU A 168 4.27 -11.55 12.58
C LEU A 168 5.35 -10.71 13.28
N LEU A 169 5.14 -10.31 14.53
CA LEU A 169 6.15 -9.60 15.33
C LEU A 169 7.37 -10.49 15.60
N ILE A 170 7.16 -11.77 15.92
CA ILE A 170 8.24 -12.75 16.04
C ILE A 170 8.99 -12.89 14.72
N GLY A 171 8.25 -12.93 13.59
CA GLY A 171 8.83 -12.92 12.25
C GLY A 171 9.75 -11.73 12.02
N LEU A 172 9.27 -10.51 12.27
CA LEU A 172 10.07 -9.27 12.14
C LEU A 172 11.34 -9.31 13.00
N LEU A 173 11.25 -9.75 14.25
CA LEU A 173 12.43 -9.85 15.12
C LEU A 173 13.42 -10.94 14.68
N THR A 174 12.92 -12.00 14.04
CA THR A 174 13.75 -13.12 13.56
C THR A 174 14.45 -12.79 12.25
N GLU A 175 13.80 -11.99 11.40
CA GLU A 175 14.33 -11.58 10.09
C GLU A 175 15.28 -10.39 10.16
N GLN A 176 15.36 -9.69 11.30
CA GLN A 176 16.31 -8.61 11.50
C GLN A 176 17.75 -9.15 11.43
N GLU A 177 18.57 -8.53 10.59
CA GLU A 177 19.97 -8.90 10.40
C GLU A 177 20.84 -8.44 11.59
N SER A 178 22.07 -8.97 11.67
CA SER A 178 22.98 -8.71 12.79
C SER A 178 23.46 -7.25 12.88
N ASP A 179 23.35 -6.49 11.79
CA ASP A 179 23.60 -5.05 11.74
C ASP A 179 22.38 -4.21 12.18
N GLY A 180 21.26 -4.87 12.50
CA GLY A 180 19.99 -4.26 12.88
C GLY A 180 19.10 -3.87 11.70
N GLY A 181 19.52 -4.12 10.46
CA GLY A 181 18.76 -3.85 9.25
C GLY A 181 17.81 -4.99 8.86
N PHE A 182 17.11 -4.77 7.76
CA PHE A 182 16.28 -5.78 7.08
C PHE A 182 16.70 -5.89 5.62
N ALA A 183 16.64 -7.12 5.08
CA ALA A 183 16.99 -7.40 3.70
C ALA A 183 16.11 -6.63 2.69
N ALA A 184 16.69 -6.32 1.53
CA ALA A 184 15.96 -5.75 0.40
C ALA A 184 14.85 -6.70 -0.09
N TRP A 185 13.69 -6.16 -0.49
CA TRP A 185 12.58 -6.95 -1.03
C TRP A 185 11.87 -6.22 -2.17
N GLY A 186 11.59 -6.93 -3.27
CA GLY A 186 11.03 -6.31 -4.48
C GLY A 186 11.90 -5.16 -4.97
N ASP A 187 11.31 -3.97 -5.10
CA ASP A 187 12.00 -2.74 -5.48
C ASP A 187 12.50 -1.91 -4.28
N ARG A 188 12.33 -2.40 -3.04
CA ARG A 188 12.84 -1.75 -1.82
C ARG A 188 14.30 -2.13 -1.61
N ASP A 189 15.15 -1.11 -1.48
CA ASP A 189 16.51 -1.32 -0.98
C ASP A 189 16.51 -1.64 0.52
N ALA A 190 17.68 -2.01 1.06
CA ALA A 190 17.83 -2.39 2.47
C ALA A 190 17.45 -1.25 3.44
N VAL A 191 17.65 0.01 3.06
CA VAL A 191 17.29 1.15 3.90
C VAL A 191 15.78 1.29 3.97
N ALA A 192 15.10 1.24 2.82
CA ALA A 192 13.66 1.31 2.74
C ALA A 192 12.99 0.11 3.46
N SER A 193 13.52 -1.10 3.28
CA SER A 193 13.08 -2.29 4.02
C SER A 193 13.23 -2.12 5.53
N THR A 194 14.35 -1.54 5.97
CA THR A 194 14.60 -1.30 7.40
C THR A 194 13.60 -0.29 7.96
N LEU A 195 13.30 0.79 7.24
CA LEU A 195 12.28 1.76 7.63
C LEU A 195 10.89 1.08 7.72
N ASP A 196 10.53 0.26 6.74
CA ASP A 196 9.27 -0.49 6.75
C ASP A 196 9.17 -1.42 7.97
N GLY A 197 10.25 -2.14 8.31
CA GLY A 197 10.31 -2.99 9.49
C GLY A 197 10.15 -2.20 10.81
N LEU A 198 10.82 -1.05 10.93
CA LEU A 198 10.71 -0.19 12.11
C LEU A 198 9.31 0.43 12.27
N VAL A 199 8.71 0.88 11.16
CA VAL A 199 7.33 1.37 11.15
C VAL A 199 6.37 0.25 11.57
N ALA A 200 6.53 -0.95 11.00
CA ALA A 200 5.73 -2.12 11.36
C ALA A 200 5.83 -2.46 12.86
N LEU A 201 7.04 -2.55 13.40
CA LEU A 201 7.25 -2.79 14.84
C LEU A 201 6.58 -1.71 15.70
N ARG A 202 6.67 -0.43 15.29
CA ARG A 202 6.05 0.68 16.03
C ARG A 202 4.52 0.67 15.96
N ARG A 203 3.95 0.27 14.82
CA ARG A 203 2.50 0.31 14.54
C ARG A 203 1.79 -0.93 15.05
N LEU A 204 2.40 -2.10 14.94
CA LEU A 204 1.80 -3.39 15.29
C LEU A 204 2.20 -3.88 16.68
N GLY A 205 3.39 -3.48 17.17
CA GLY A 205 3.91 -3.91 18.48
C GLY A 205 3.40 -3.09 19.68
N GLY A 206 2.62 -2.04 19.43
CA GLY A 206 2.01 -1.17 20.45
C GLY A 206 0.72 -1.72 21.05
#